data_AF-A0A352KPM8-F1
#
_entry.id   AF-A0A352KPM8-F1
#
_cell.length_a   1.000
_cell.length_b   1.000
_cell.length_c   1.000
_cell.angle_alpha   90.00
_cell.angle_beta   90.00
_cell.angle_gamma   90.00
#
_symmetry.space_group_name_H-M   'P 1'
#
loop_
_entity.id
_entity.type
_entity.pdbx_description
1 polymer ?
#
loop_
_entity_poly.entity_id
_entity_poly.type
_entity_poly.pdbx_seq_one_letter_code
_entity_poly.pdbx_strand_id
1 'polypeptide(L)' 'LHMVGPEAAEIIQGFAVAIQAGATKSIFDRTVGIHPSSAEEFVTMRDSI' A
#
# COMPACT_ATOMS: atom_id res chain seq x y z
N LEU A 1 -4.68 4.48 -5.09
CA LEU A 1 -3.62 4.91 -4.17
C LEU A 1 -2.96 6.14 -4.76
N HIS A 2 -2.64 7.12 -3.92
CA HIS A 2 -1.89 8.31 -4.31
C HIS A 2 -0.78 8.50 -3.28
N MET A 3 0.44 8.73 -3.74
CA MET A 3 1.61 8.93 -2.88
C MET A 3 2.42 10.10 -3.42
N VAL A 4 3.04 10.86 -2.51
CA VAL A 4 4.06 11.85 -2.82
C VAL A 4 5.24 11.60 -1.89
N GLY A 5 6.46 11.60 -2.43
CA GLY A 5 7.68 11.37 -1.67
C GLY A 5 8.71 10.54 -2.43
N PRO A 6 9.86 10.25 -1.79
CA PRO A 6 10.87 9.34 -2.33
C PRO A 6 10.27 7.96 -2.61
N GLU A 7 10.77 7.29 -3.65
CA GLU A 7 10.37 5.92 -4.05
C GLU A 7 8.88 5.73 -4.39
N ALA A 8 8.13 6.83 -4.58
CA ALA A 8 6.69 6.74 -4.83
C ALA A 8 6.36 5.98 -6.13
N ALA A 9 7.21 6.08 -7.15
CA ALA A 9 7.01 5.36 -8.42
C ALA A 9 7.13 3.85 -8.21
N GLU A 10 8.17 3.41 -7.49
CA GLU A 10 8.50 2.03 -7.17
C GLU A 10 7.41 1.40 -6.28
N ILE A 11 7.01 2.10 -5.22
CA ILE A 11 5.98 1.65 -4.28
C ILE A 11 4.63 1.52 -4.99
N ILE A 12 4.20 2.56 -5.74
CA ILE A 12 2.91 2.55 -6.43
C ILE A 12 2.88 1.53 -7.56
N GLN A 13 3.99 1.27 -8.26
CA GLN A 13 4.05 0.22 -9.28
C GLN A 13 3.76 -1.17 -8.69
N GLY A 14 4.33 -1.49 -7.52
CA GLY A 14 4.04 -2.75 -6.82
C GLY A 14 2.57 -2.89 -6.42
N PHE A 15 1.99 -1.84 -5.84
CA PHE A 15 0.57 -1.84 -5.50
C PHE A 15 -0.35 -1.86 -6.72
N ALA A 16 0.02 -1.22 -7.83
CA ALA A 16 -0.75 -1.25 -9.07
C ALA A 16 -0.87 -2.68 -9.61
N VAL A 17 0.21 -3.47 -9.56
CA VAL A 17 0.18 -4.90 -9.90
C VAL A 17 -0.76 -5.66 -8.96
N ALA A 18 -0.66 -5.43 -7.65
CA ALA A 18 -1.54 -6.09 -6.67
C ALA A 18 -3.01 -5.77 -6.91
N ILE A 19 -3.35 -4.51 -7.19
CA ILE A 19 -4.72 -4.07 -7.50
C ILE A 19 -5.20 -4.72 -8.80
N GLN A 20 -4.36 -4.75 -9.85
CA GLN A 20 -4.68 -5.43 -11.10
C GLN A 20 -4.93 -6.94 -10.90
N ALA A 21 -4.25 -7.56 -9.93
CA ALA A 21 -4.46 -8.95 -9.53
C ALA A 21 -5.68 -9.17 -8.61
N GLY A 22 -6.47 -8.13 -8.33
CA GLY A 22 -7.69 -8.20 -7.52
C GLY A 22 -7.52 -7.86 -6.04
N ALA A 23 -6.43 -7.20 -5.66
CA ALA A 23 -6.26 -6.78 -4.27
C ALA A 23 -7.33 -5.75 -3.86
N THR A 24 -8.00 -6.02 -2.74
CA THR A 24 -8.99 -5.13 -2.13
C THR A 24 -8.44 -4.51 -0.85
N LYS A 25 -9.12 -3.49 -0.30
CA LYS A 25 -8.75 -2.86 0.97
C LYS A 25 -8.63 -3.88 2.12
N SER A 26 -9.50 -4.90 2.15
CA SER A 26 -9.44 -5.98 3.15
C SER A 26 -8.13 -6.78 3.09
N ILE A 27 -7.52 -6.89 1.90
CA ILE A 27 -6.22 -7.54 1.75
C ILE A 27 -5.12 -6.65 2.33
N PHE A 28 -5.21 -5.33 2.15
CA PHE A 28 -4.25 -4.40 2.72
C PHE A 28 -4.33 -4.42 4.25
N ASP A 29 -5.53 -4.40 4.83
CA ASP A 29 -5.76 -4.41 6.28
C ASP A 29 -5.23 -5.65 7.02
N ARG A 30 -5.18 -6.78 6.32
CA ARG A 30 -4.63 -8.05 6.86
C ARG A 30 -3.15 -8.25 6.56
N THR A 31 -2.53 -7.37 5.77
CA THR A 31 -1.13 -7.52 5.35
C THR A 31 -0.22 -6.98 6.45
N VAL A 32 0.81 -7.75 6.81
CA VAL A 32 1.83 -7.33 7.77
C VAL A 32 2.75 -6.30 7.10
N GLY A 33 2.93 -5.14 7.75
CA GLY A 33 3.87 -4.12 7.31
C GLY A 33 5.33 -4.58 7.39
N ILE A 34 6.17 -4.11 6.48
CA ILE A 34 7.61 -4.32 6.52
C ILE A 34 8.25 -3.09 7.13
N HIS A 35 8.81 -3.23 8.34
CA HIS A 35 9.34 -2.13 9.11
C HIS A 35 10.88 -2.04 9.03
N PRO A 36 11.48 -0.84 8.85
CA PRO A 36 10.84 0.45 8.55
C PRO A 36 10.68 0.67 7.03
N SER A 37 9.49 1.07 6.57
CA SER A 37 9.31 1.50 5.17
C SER A 37 8.16 2.47 4.96
N SER A 38 8.29 3.42 4.03
CA SER A 38 7.17 4.30 3.64
C SER A 38 5.97 3.54 3.08
N ALA A 39 6.18 2.34 2.52
CA ALA A 39 5.12 1.50 1.98
C ALA A 39 4.26 0.85 3.07
N GLU A 40 4.79 0.66 4.29
CA GLU A 40 4.05 0.01 5.38
C GLU A 40 2.80 0.79 5.79
N GLU A 41 2.81 2.11 5.60
CA GLU A 41 1.65 2.97 5.89
C GLU A 41 0.40 2.59 5.07
N PHE A 42 0.56 2.05 3.85
CA PHE A 42 -0.59 1.63 3.05
C PHE A 42 -1.32 0.39 3.60
N VAL A 43 -0.67 -0.39 4.47
CA VAL A 43 -1.26 -1.58 5.11
C VAL A 43 -1.67 -1.32 6.58
N THR A 44 -1.53 -0.08 7.06
CA THR A 44 -1.96 0.33 8.41
C THR A 44 -3.16 1.29 8.43
N MET A 45 -3.52 1.90 7.29
CA MET A 45 -4.69 2.80 7.14
C MET A 45 -6.03 2.04 7.21
N ARG A 46 -6.64 1.89 8.39
CA ARG A 46 -7.88 1.09 8.58
C ARG A 46 -9.18 1.89 8.46
N ASP A 47 -9.16 3.14 8.88
CA ASP A 47 -10.36 3.97 8.95
C ASP A 47 -10.45 4.90 7.74
N SER A 48 -11.67 5.04 7.20
CA SER A 48 -11.98 6.06 6.19
C SER A 48 -12.21 7.39 6.90
N ILE A 49 -11.49 8.43 6.48
CA ILE A 49 -11.84 9.83 6.81
C ILE A 49 -12.81 10.34 5.75
#